data_AF-A0A2N6E5G7-F1
#
_entry.id   AF-A0A2N6E5G7-F1
#
_cell.length_a   1.000
_cell.length_b   1.000
_cell.length_c   1.000
_cell.angle_alpha   90.00
_cell.angle_beta   90.00
_cell.angle_gamma   90.00
#
_symmetry.space_group_name_H-M   'P 1'
#
loop_
_entity.id
_entity.type
_entity.pdbx_description
1 polymer ?
#
loop_
_entity_poly.entity_id
_entity_poly.type
_entity_poly.pdbx_seq_one_letter_code
_entity_poly.pdbx_strand_id
1 'polypeptide(L)'
;MFTTPAEYTKKKLEGGKKIVARATVLANDQGLSVTMCGWERSIYMGGPHTLVLEANGKEVSGEFSDDLLADSAEGGDNGESDVVVWEMVRALADLK
;
A
#
# COMPACT_ATOMS: atom_id res chain seq x y z
N MET A 1 -16.83 9.82 -17.22
CA MET A 1 -16.21 11.10 -16.84
C MET A 1 -14.74 11.01 -17.18
N PHE A 2 -14.15 12.02 -17.83
CA PHE A 2 -12.70 12.04 -18.11
C PHE A 2 -11.99 12.56 -16.85
N THR A 3 -11.30 11.69 -16.13
CA THR A 3 -10.42 12.08 -15.02
C THR A 3 -9.25 12.85 -15.62
N THR A 4 -9.07 14.11 -15.21
CA THR A 4 -7.88 14.85 -15.63
C THR A 4 -6.62 14.20 -15.04
N PRO A 5 -5.44 14.33 -15.65
CA PRO A 5 -4.19 13.77 -15.09
C PRO A 5 -3.91 14.23 -13.66
N ALA A 6 -4.29 15.47 -13.31
CA ALA A 6 -4.16 16.01 -11.96
C ALA A 6 -5.12 15.35 -10.95
N GLU A 7 -6.38 15.09 -11.34
CA GLU A 7 -7.34 14.38 -10.50
C GLU A 7 -6.95 12.92 -10.31
N TYR A 8 -6.47 12.25 -11.36
CA TYR A 8 -5.98 10.88 -11.27
C TYR A 8 -4.77 10.78 -10.33
N THR A 9 -3.80 11.70 -10.45
CA THR A 9 -2.66 11.78 -9.52
C THR A 9 -3.11 12.01 -8.08
N LYS A 10 -4.12 12.87 -7.85
CA LYS A 10 -4.70 13.09 -6.52
C LYS A 10 -5.34 11.82 -5.97
N LYS A 11 -6.10 11.07 -6.79
CA LYS A 11 -6.66 9.77 -6.39
C LYS A 11 -5.54 8.80 -5.97
N LYS A 12 -4.50 8.62 -6.80
CA LYS A 12 -3.37 7.73 -6.47
C LYS A 12 -2.72 8.07 -5.13
N LEU A 13 -2.51 9.35 -4.83
CA LEU A 13 -1.93 9.78 -3.55
C LEU A 13 -2.82 9.44 -2.37
N GLU A 14 -4.12 9.67 -2.48
CA GLU A 14 -5.07 9.38 -1.42
C GLU A 14 -5.23 7.87 -1.20
N GLY A 15 -5.28 7.07 -2.27
CA GLY A 15 -5.28 5.61 -2.16
C GLY A 15 -3.98 5.05 -1.62
N GLY A 16 -2.84 5.60 -2.02
CA GLY A 16 -1.53 5.24 -1.47
C GLY A 16 -1.43 5.50 0.04
N LYS A 17 -1.98 6.61 0.54
CA LYS A 17 -2.07 6.87 1.99
C LYS A 17 -2.98 5.86 2.70
N LYS A 18 -4.12 5.51 2.09
CA LYS A 18 -5.06 4.53 2.64
C LYS A 18 -4.41 3.14 2.74
N ILE A 19 -3.67 2.73 1.71
CA ILE A 19 -2.92 1.48 1.69
C ILE A 19 -1.87 1.45 2.80
N VAL A 20 -1.07 2.52 2.95
CA VAL A 20 -0.07 2.62 4.05
C VAL A 20 -0.74 2.49 5.42
N ALA A 21 -1.83 3.23 5.64
CA ALA A 21 -2.58 3.16 6.89
C ALA A 21 -3.12 1.75 7.15
N ARG A 22 -3.69 1.11 6.13
CA ARG A 22 -4.24 -0.24 6.22
C ARG A 22 -3.18 -1.30 6.49
N ALA A 23 -2.06 -1.26 5.78
CA ALA A 23 -0.93 -2.16 6.00
C ALA A 23 -0.37 -2.02 7.43
N THR A 24 -0.28 -0.79 7.92
CA THR A 24 0.19 -0.51 9.29
C THR A 24 -0.79 -1.05 10.34
N VAL A 25 -2.10 -0.82 10.17
CA VAL A 25 -3.13 -1.35 11.09
C VAL A 25 -3.13 -2.87 11.07
N LEU A 26 -3.14 -3.50 9.90
CA LEU A 26 -3.17 -4.95 9.77
C LEU A 26 -1.92 -5.60 10.39
N ALA A 27 -0.73 -5.02 10.17
CA ALA A 27 0.50 -5.51 10.79
C ALA A 27 0.46 -5.40 12.31
N ASN A 28 -0.02 -4.29 12.86
CA ASN A 28 -0.19 -4.12 14.31
C ASN A 28 -1.22 -5.10 14.89
N ASP A 29 -2.32 -5.35 14.19
CA ASP A 29 -3.35 -6.33 14.60
C ASP A 29 -2.80 -7.77 14.62
N GLN A 30 -1.83 -8.07 13.76
CA GLN A 30 -1.08 -9.34 13.76
C GLN A 30 0.04 -9.38 14.83
N GLY A 31 0.15 -8.35 15.67
CA GLY A 31 1.16 -8.25 16.72
C GLY A 31 2.58 -8.02 16.19
N LEU A 32 2.71 -7.43 14.99
CA LEU A 32 3.98 -6.99 14.42
C LEU A 32 4.23 -5.53 14.83
N SER A 33 5.42 -5.23 15.34
CA SER A 33 5.80 -3.86 15.70
C SER A 33 6.32 -3.15 14.45
N VAL A 34 5.45 -2.42 13.76
CA VAL A 34 5.82 -1.68 12.53
C VAL A 34 6.78 -0.55 12.85
N THR A 35 7.94 -0.55 12.20
CA THR A 35 8.97 0.51 12.30
C THR A 35 8.91 1.46 11.11
N MET A 36 8.60 0.95 9.92
CA MET A 36 8.47 1.74 8.70
C MET A 36 7.34 1.18 7.83
N CYS A 37 6.51 2.06 7.26
CA CYS A 37 5.56 1.70 6.22
C CYS A 37 5.45 2.89 5.25
N GLY A 38 5.91 2.71 4.01
CA GLY A 38 6.00 3.80 3.06
C GLY A 38 6.36 3.34 1.65
N TRP A 39 6.31 4.27 0.70
CA TRP A 39 6.59 3.98 -0.71
C TRP A 39 8.07 4.18 -1.01
N GLU A 40 8.71 3.20 -1.68
CA GLU A 40 10.12 3.28 -2.08
C GLU A 40 10.37 4.48 -3.03
N ARG A 41 9.39 4.74 -3.90
CA ARG A 41 9.40 5.86 -4.85
C ARG A 41 8.16 6.72 -4.71
N SER A 42 8.30 7.98 -5.09
CA SER A 42 7.21 8.94 -5.03
C SER A 42 6.04 8.54 -5.93
N ILE A 43 4.81 8.54 -5.40
CA ILE A 43 3.57 8.19 -6.13
C ILE A 43 3.28 9.14 -7.31
N TYR A 44 3.99 10.26 -7.39
CA TYR A 44 3.90 11.22 -8.49
C TYR A 44 4.56 10.75 -9.78
N MET A 45 5.49 9.78 -9.73
CA MET A 45 6.12 9.24 -10.93
C MET A 45 5.30 8.06 -11.44
N GLY A 46 4.86 8.07 -12.69
CA GLY A 46 4.11 6.93 -13.26
C GLY A 46 4.93 5.64 -13.27
N GLY A 47 4.29 4.51 -13.03
CA GLY A 47 4.91 3.18 -13.01
C GLY A 47 4.46 2.34 -11.82
N PRO A 48 4.99 1.11 -11.68
CA PRO A 48 4.73 0.29 -10.51
C PRO A 48 5.26 0.97 -9.24
N HIS A 49 4.41 1.01 -8.22
CA HIS A 49 4.69 1.62 -6.93
C HIS A 49 4.97 0.54 -5.89
N THR A 50 6.17 0.53 -5.35
CA THR A 50 6.56 -0.44 -4.33
C THR A 50 6.28 0.11 -2.94
N LEU A 51 5.35 -0.53 -2.22
CA LEU A 51 5.15 -0.33 -0.79
C LEU A 51 6.20 -1.16 -0.05
N VAL A 52 6.87 -0.55 0.90
CA VAL A 52 7.82 -1.21 1.81
C VAL A 52 7.22 -1.18 3.21
N LEU A 53 7.18 -2.36 3.85
CA LEU A 53 6.75 -2.54 5.23
C LEU A 53 7.88 -3.20 6.01
N GLU A 54 8.33 -2.53 7.06
CA GLU A 54 9.31 -3.03 8.00
C GLU A 54 8.65 -3.24 9.37
N ALA A 55 8.81 -4.43 9.93
CA ALA A 55 8.45 -4.73 11.31
C ALA A 55 9.41 -5.76 11.90
N ASN A 56 9.69 -5.66 13.20
CA ASN A 56 10.56 -6.58 13.93
C ASN A 56 11.97 -6.77 13.29
N GLY A 57 12.49 -5.75 12.61
CA GLY A 57 13.79 -5.82 11.93
C GLY A 57 13.79 -6.66 10.65
N LYS A 58 12.61 -6.95 10.09
CA LYS A 58 12.41 -7.60 8.80
C LYS A 58 11.69 -6.63 7.87
N GLU A 59 12.03 -6.67 6.59
CA GLU A 59 11.43 -5.85 5.55
C GLU A 59 10.77 -6.74 4.50
N VAL A 60 9.57 -6.36 4.08
CA VAL A 60 8.87 -6.93 2.93
C VAL A 60 8.43 -5.81 2.00
N SER A 61 8.31 -6.12 0.72
CA SER A 61 7.85 -5.18 -0.30
C SER A 61 6.71 -5.77 -1.12
N GLY A 62 5.81 -4.92 -1.58
CA GLY A 62 4.69 -5.27 -2.45
C GLY A 62 4.49 -4.23 -3.52
N GLU A 63 4.14 -4.67 -4.73
CA GLU A 63 3.98 -3.81 -5.89
C GLU A 63 2.51 -3.44 -6.10
N PHE A 64 2.25 -2.17 -6.38
CA PHE A 64 0.93 -1.60 -6.59
C PHE A 64 0.93 -0.86 -7.93
N SER A 65 -0.07 -1.13 -8.78
CA SER A 65 -0.26 -0.41 -10.03
C SER A 65 -0.91 0.95 -9.79
N ASP A 66 -0.76 1.86 -10.75
CA ASP A 66 -1.41 3.18 -10.74
C ASP A 66 -2.93 3.08 -10.56
N ASP A 67 -3.57 2.13 -11.25
CA ASP A 67 -5.01 1.91 -11.19
C ASP A 67 -5.45 1.44 -9.81
N LEU A 68 -4.71 0.50 -9.22
CA LEU A 68 -5.02 -0.03 -7.90
C LEU A 68 -4.83 1.03 -6.80
N LEU A 69 -3.86 1.93 -6.94
CA LEU A 69 -3.75 3.12 -6.09
C LEU A 69 -4.93 4.08 -6.29
N ALA A 70 -5.35 4.32 -7.53
CA ALA A 70 -6.47 5.23 -7.80
C ALA A 70 -7.80 4.69 -7.27
N ASP A 71 -8.06 3.40 -7.44
CA ASP A 71 -9.27 2.70 -6.97
C ASP A 71 -9.34 2.67 -5.43
N SER A 72 -8.19 2.47 -4.78
CA SER A 72 -8.08 2.52 -3.32
C SER A 72 -8.56 3.84 -2.72
N ALA A 73 -8.47 4.93 -3.47
CA ALA A 73 -8.94 6.24 -3.06
C ALA A 73 -10.46 6.30 -2.93
N GLU A 74 -11.21 5.56 -3.77
CA GLU A 74 -12.66 5.62 -3.84
C GLU A 74 -13.34 4.79 -2.74
N GLY A 75 -12.57 4.01 -1.98
CA GLY A 75 -13.10 3.19 -0.90
C GLY A 75 -14.01 2.06 -1.40
N GLY A 76 -13.86 1.66 -2.67
CA GLY A 76 -14.45 0.45 -3.22
C GLY A 76 -13.87 -0.81 -2.56
N ASP A 77 -14.49 -1.94 -2.84
CA ASP A 77 -14.01 -3.26 -2.43
C ASP A 77 -12.73 -3.59 -3.22
N ASN A 78 -11.58 -3.12 -2.71
CA ASN A 78 -10.28 -3.20 -3.38
C ASN A 78 -9.62 -4.55 -3.10
N GLY A 79 -10.33 -5.65 -3.40
CA GLY A 79 -9.90 -7.01 -3.08
C GLY A 79 -8.45 -7.29 -3.50
N GLU A 80 -7.97 -6.72 -4.61
CA GLU A 80 -6.59 -6.87 -5.06
C GLU A 80 -5.58 -6.12 -4.17
N SER A 81 -5.82 -4.87 -3.79
CA SER A 81 -4.92 -4.13 -2.89
C SER A 81 -4.87 -4.76 -1.50
N ASP A 82 -6.00 -5.30 -1.04
CA ASP A 82 -6.10 -5.96 0.26
C ASP A 82 -5.38 -7.31 0.26
N VAL A 83 -5.44 -8.05 -0.84
CA VAL A 83 -4.64 -9.28 -1.01
C VAL A 83 -3.14 -8.97 -0.97
N VAL A 84 -2.67 -7.93 -1.67
CA VAL A 84 -1.24 -7.56 -1.63
C VAL A 84 -0.81 -7.18 -0.22
N VAL A 85 -1.59 -6.31 0.46
CA VAL A 85 -1.30 -5.91 1.84
C VAL A 85 -1.31 -7.11 2.80
N TRP A 86 -2.28 -8.01 2.66
CA TRP A 86 -2.37 -9.20 3.50
C TRP A 86 -1.20 -10.15 3.28
N GLU A 87 -0.83 -10.43 2.02
CA GLU A 87 0.32 -11.29 1.68
C GLU A 87 1.63 -10.70 2.22
N MET A 88 1.82 -9.38 2.13
CA MET A 88 2.98 -8.70 2.73
C MET A 88 3.03 -8.91 4.24
N VAL A 89 1.94 -8.60 4.96
CA VAL A 89 1.89 -8.72 6.41
C VAL A 89 2.09 -10.17 6.84
N ARG A 90 1.50 -11.12 6.11
CA ARG A 90 1.68 -12.55 6.34
C ARG A 90 3.13 -12.99 6.14
N ALA A 91 3.74 -12.62 5.02
CA ALA A 91 5.16 -12.92 4.77
C ALA A 91 6.06 -12.37 5.88
N LEU A 92 5.75 -11.18 6.40
CA LEU A 92 6.47 -10.57 7.51
C LEU A 92 6.26 -11.33 8.83
N ALA A 93 5.06 -11.86 9.07
CA ALA A 93 4.74 -12.68 10.23
C ALA A 93 5.39 -14.07 10.17
N ASP A 94 5.50 -14.69 8.99
CA ASP A 94 6.22 -15.95 8.78
C ASP A 94 7.74 -15.84 9.03
N LEU A 95 8.29 -14.62 9.04
CA LEU A 95 9.72 -14.35 9.32
C LEU A 95 10.04 -14.13 10.81
N LYS A 96 9.04 -14.22 11.70
CA LYS A 96 9.13 -14.04 13.15
C LYS A 96 9.62 -15.31 13.87
#